data_AF-A0A847XJF2-F1
#
_entry.id   AF-A0A847XJF2-F1
#
_cell.length_a   1.000
_cell.length_b   1.000
_cell.length_c   1.000
_cell.angle_alpha   90.00
_cell.angle_beta   90.00
_cell.angle_gamma   90.00
#
_symmetry.space_group_name_H-M   'P 1'
#
loop_
_entity.id
_entity.type
_entity.pdbx_description
1 polymer ?
#
loop_
_entity_poly.entity_id
_entity_poly.type
_entity_poly.pdbx_seq_one_letter_code
_entity_poly.pdbx_strand_id
1 'polypeptide(L)'
;QGFELEKKNIRNYENGYAFSHIIGFLSKDEEKGQDGIEKEYEDILKEIPGITKYKRDALNNILGEELVKDPESGKSLILNIDKNLQIKSAEVLKSVANETNATGGSIIIMNPKTGEVLTLVNYPSYDNNFFSKNFNNEAYQALLNSKDISFFNRGISGGYPIASTIKPFLASAFLEEGIATAETKVYCEGRIELGGGQFKNDWMAHGATDMKKAIAESCDVYFYVLGGGYKNIKGLGIDKIYEYLNKYGFSKATGIDLPFESEGFVGNPEWKEQALGTIWYPGDTYNMSIGQGFIKATPIQVLTAVSAIANGGKLIKPKIVKGIVDDKKNIIEVFETEIISQDFISKENLKVVQEGMRQTVTSQSGSAPSLGTLPVTLAAKTGTAETGTGNTYHNWIVVYGPYEDPDIAMIVLMENVSSFSGITQKVVREVLSYHYQESVDKDFDN
;
A
#
# COMPACT_ATOMS: atom_id res chain seq x y z
N GLN A 1 56.45 5.46 -14.14
CA GLN A 1 55.22 4.77 -14.61
C GLN A 1 54.06 5.50 -13.99
N GLY A 2 53.11 6.01 -14.80
CA GLY A 2 52.05 6.92 -14.36
C GLY A 2 50.65 6.31 -14.38
N PHE A 3 50.54 4.98 -14.26
CA PHE A 3 49.27 4.26 -14.29
C PHE A 3 49.25 3.27 -13.13
N GLU A 4 48.08 3.16 -12.50
CA GLU A 4 47.77 2.23 -11.43
C GLU A 4 46.51 1.44 -11.81
N LEU A 5 46.46 0.17 -11.44
CA LEU A 5 45.29 -0.68 -11.63
C LEU A 5 44.57 -0.83 -10.29
N GLU A 6 43.40 -0.24 -10.18
CA GLU A 6 42.52 -0.40 -9.02
C GLU A 6 41.37 -1.34 -9.33
N LYS A 7 41.04 -2.23 -8.38
CA LYS A 7 39.81 -3.03 -8.42
C LYS A 7 38.77 -2.36 -7.53
N LYS A 8 37.57 -2.14 -8.07
CA LYS A 8 36.42 -1.61 -7.31
C LYS A 8 35.25 -2.55 -7.39
N ASN A 9 34.56 -2.73 -6.26
CA ASN A 9 33.28 -3.43 -6.22
C ASN A 9 32.19 -2.47 -6.69
N ILE A 10 31.31 -2.93 -7.59
CA ILE A 10 30.20 -2.12 -8.08
C ILE A 10 28.90 -2.88 -7.83
N ARG A 11 27.94 -2.22 -7.17
CA ARG A 11 26.63 -2.80 -6.88
C ARG A 11 25.88 -3.16 -8.17
N ASN A 12 25.23 -4.32 -8.18
CA ASN A 12 24.48 -4.83 -9.31
C ASN A 12 23.08 -5.25 -8.88
N TYR A 13 22.06 -4.76 -9.58
CA TYR A 13 20.68 -5.14 -9.30
C TYR A 13 20.15 -6.03 -10.42
N GLU A 14 19.77 -7.24 -10.07
CA GLU A 14 19.03 -8.11 -10.98
C GLU A 14 17.57 -7.68 -11.05
N ASN A 15 17.00 -7.66 -12.26
CA ASN A 15 15.61 -7.24 -12.50
C ASN A 15 15.27 -5.86 -11.93
N GLY A 16 16.18 -4.87 -12.10
CA GLY A 16 16.07 -3.53 -11.49
C GLY A 16 14.66 -2.93 -11.52
N TYR A 17 14.00 -2.93 -12.70
CA TYR A 17 12.63 -2.42 -12.84
C TYR A 17 11.59 -3.05 -11.91
N ALA A 18 11.72 -4.34 -11.57
CA ALA A 18 10.76 -5.01 -10.70
C ALA A 18 11.03 -4.75 -9.22
N PHE A 19 12.27 -4.48 -8.83
CA PHE A 19 12.69 -4.39 -7.41
C PHE A 19 13.06 -2.97 -6.98
N SER A 20 12.94 -1.99 -7.87
CA SER A 20 13.60 -0.70 -7.71
C SER A 20 13.20 0.09 -6.47
N HIS A 21 11.91 0.20 -6.20
CA HIS A 21 11.39 0.94 -5.05
C HIS A 21 11.49 0.17 -3.73
N ILE A 22 11.80 -1.13 -3.78
CA ILE A 22 12.07 -1.93 -2.57
C ILE A 22 13.55 -1.82 -2.25
N ILE A 23 14.40 -2.25 -3.18
CA ILE A 23 15.84 -2.34 -2.93
C ILE A 23 16.45 -0.94 -2.89
N GLY A 24 15.98 -0.03 -3.74
CA GLY A 24 16.61 1.27 -3.91
C GLY A 24 18.01 1.12 -4.51
N PHE A 25 18.86 2.12 -4.31
CA PHE A 25 20.17 2.11 -4.95
C PHE A 25 21.26 2.72 -4.07
N LEU A 26 22.45 2.16 -4.21
CA LEU A 26 23.73 2.73 -3.82
C LEU A 26 24.18 3.76 -4.86
N SER A 27 24.42 5.00 -4.45
CA SER A 27 24.97 6.03 -5.34
C SER A 27 26.38 5.66 -5.80
N LYS A 28 26.66 5.82 -7.11
CA LYS A 28 28.01 5.63 -7.65
C LYS A 28 29.03 6.63 -7.07
N ASP A 29 28.61 7.87 -6.83
CA ASP A 29 29.52 8.95 -6.45
C ASP A 29 29.72 9.02 -4.93
N GLU A 30 28.67 8.73 -4.15
CA GLU A 30 28.72 8.77 -2.68
C GLU A 30 29.05 7.41 -2.05
N GLU A 31 28.99 6.32 -2.83
CA GLU A 31 29.17 4.93 -2.35
C GLU A 31 28.26 4.60 -1.14
N LYS A 32 27.06 5.18 -1.12
CA LYS A 32 26.08 5.08 -0.01
C LYS A 32 24.66 4.85 -0.53
N GLY A 33 23.85 4.10 0.22
CA GLY A 33 22.43 3.89 -0.05
C GLY A 33 21.62 5.19 -0.03
N GLN A 34 20.86 5.46 -1.09
CA GLN A 34 20.07 6.69 -1.26
C GLN A 34 18.56 6.49 -1.24
N ASP A 35 18.11 5.26 -1.47
CA ASP A 35 16.69 4.89 -1.50
C ASP A 35 16.50 3.44 -1.02
N GLY A 36 15.26 3.05 -0.75
CA GLY A 36 14.86 1.68 -0.41
C GLY A 36 15.64 1.05 0.74
N ILE A 37 15.78 -0.28 0.68
CA ILE A 37 16.54 -1.08 1.65
C ILE A 37 18.02 -0.70 1.71
N GLU A 38 18.64 -0.31 0.58
CA GLU A 38 20.04 0.16 0.58
C GLU A 38 20.21 1.35 1.53
N LYS A 39 19.24 2.27 1.58
CA LYS A 39 19.28 3.41 2.51
C LYS A 39 18.85 3.06 3.92
N GLU A 40 17.73 2.36 4.06
CA GLU A 40 17.15 2.04 5.38
C GLU A 40 18.10 1.19 6.23
N TYR A 41 18.81 0.25 5.59
CA TYR A 41 19.71 -0.69 6.25
C TYR A 41 21.19 -0.45 5.90
N GLU A 42 21.55 0.77 5.49
CA GLU A 42 22.93 1.16 5.16
C GLU A 42 23.92 0.76 6.25
N ASP A 43 23.58 0.98 7.52
CA ASP A 43 24.48 0.68 8.65
C ASP A 43 24.73 -0.83 8.84
N ILE A 44 23.82 -1.68 8.36
CA ILE A 44 23.94 -3.13 8.37
C ILE A 44 24.69 -3.63 7.12
N LEU A 45 24.40 -3.02 5.97
CA LEU A 45 24.88 -3.45 4.65
C LEU A 45 26.30 -2.96 4.33
N LYS A 46 26.72 -1.81 4.86
CA LYS A 46 28.01 -1.21 4.54
C LYS A 46 29.19 -2.04 5.07
N GLU A 47 30.27 -2.04 4.31
CA GLU A 47 31.53 -2.62 4.72
C GLU A 47 32.19 -1.76 5.82
N ILE A 48 32.94 -2.40 6.72
CA ILE A 48 33.77 -1.71 7.71
C ILE A 48 35.19 -1.63 7.14
N PRO A 49 35.72 -0.44 6.84
CA PRO A 49 37.04 -0.30 6.24
C PRO A 49 38.15 -0.86 7.14
N GLY A 50 39.10 -1.55 6.51
CA GLY A 50 40.36 -1.93 7.13
C GLY A 50 41.32 -0.74 7.23
N ILE A 51 42.43 -0.93 7.93
CA ILE A 51 43.46 0.09 8.09
C ILE A 51 44.80 -0.52 7.70
N THR A 52 45.43 0.04 6.67
CA THR A 52 46.81 -0.29 6.28
C THR A 52 47.69 0.95 6.45
N LYS A 53 48.82 0.77 7.13
CA LYS A 53 49.80 1.82 7.40
C LYS A 53 51.00 1.63 6.48
N TYR A 54 51.31 2.66 5.70
CA TYR A 54 52.47 2.69 4.81
C TYR A 54 53.59 3.52 5.42
N LYS A 55 54.79 2.97 5.48
CA LYS A 55 56.01 3.75 5.76
C LYS A 55 56.56 4.28 4.44
N ARG A 56 56.78 5.59 4.33
CA ARG A 56 57.29 6.22 3.10
C ARG A 56 58.56 7.01 3.34
N ASP A 57 59.40 7.14 2.31
CA ASP A 57 60.55 8.05 2.31
C ASP A 57 60.15 9.50 1.93
N ALA A 58 61.13 10.42 1.91
CA ALA A 58 60.90 11.82 1.51
C ALA A 58 60.53 12.00 0.02
N LEU A 59 60.70 10.96 -0.81
CA LEU A 59 60.31 10.91 -2.22
C LEU A 59 58.98 10.16 -2.42
N ASN A 60 58.28 9.83 -1.33
CA ASN A 60 56.98 9.16 -1.27
C ASN A 60 56.98 7.67 -1.68
N ASN A 61 58.16 7.05 -1.79
CA ASN A 61 58.29 5.62 -2.08
C ASN A 61 57.86 4.80 -0.86
N ILE A 62 57.13 3.70 -1.08
CA ILE A 62 56.68 2.80 -0.01
C ILE A 62 57.88 1.95 0.44
N LEU A 63 58.32 2.13 1.69
CA LEU A 63 59.42 1.41 2.34
C LEU A 63 58.94 0.20 3.15
N GLY A 64 57.64 0.14 3.47
CA GLY A 64 57.04 -0.95 4.23
C GLY A 64 55.54 -0.75 4.39
N GLU A 65 54.84 -1.86 4.57
CA GLU A 65 53.38 -1.94 4.71
C GLU A 65 53.07 -2.73 5.98
N GLU A 66 52.17 -2.20 6.81
CA GLU A 66 51.69 -2.82 8.03
C GLU A 66 50.15 -2.81 8.00
N LEU A 67 49.55 -4.00 7.93
CA LEU A 67 48.10 -4.15 8.08
C LEU A 67 47.75 -4.02 9.57
N VAL A 68 47.02 -2.96 9.92
CA VAL A 68 46.61 -2.64 11.29
C VAL A 68 45.27 -3.29 11.61
N LYS A 69 44.34 -3.30 10.65
CA LYS A 69 43.02 -3.90 10.78
C LYS A 69 42.55 -4.44 9.43
N ASP A 70 42.08 -5.68 9.40
CA ASP A 70 41.39 -6.24 8.24
C ASP A 70 40.04 -5.52 7.99
N PRO A 71 39.64 -5.31 6.73
CA PRO A 71 38.28 -4.88 6.41
C PRO A 71 37.28 -6.00 6.76
N GLU A 72 36.06 -5.61 7.15
CA GLU A 72 34.98 -6.56 7.43
C GLU A 72 33.82 -6.29 6.47
N SER A 73 33.28 -7.34 5.86
CA SER A 73 32.09 -7.22 5.03
C SER A 73 30.88 -6.80 5.87
N GLY A 74 30.00 -5.99 5.28
CA GLY A 74 28.67 -5.76 5.83
C GLY A 74 27.87 -7.05 5.94
N LYS A 75 26.81 -7.03 6.75
CA LYS A 75 25.88 -8.15 6.90
C LYS A 75 24.90 -8.20 5.73
N SER A 76 24.26 -9.34 5.55
CA SER A 76 23.25 -9.53 4.51
C SER A 76 21.85 -9.56 5.13
N LEU A 77 20.86 -9.24 4.32
CA LEU A 77 19.45 -9.25 4.71
C LEU A 77 18.71 -10.39 4.02
N ILE A 78 17.75 -11.00 4.71
CA ILE A 78 16.73 -11.83 4.09
C ILE A 78 15.46 -10.99 4.00
N LEU A 79 14.87 -10.89 2.82
CA LEU A 79 13.61 -10.17 2.61
C LEU A 79 12.42 -11.15 2.64
N ASN A 80 11.24 -10.63 2.98
CA ASN A 80 9.96 -11.32 2.86
C ASN A 80 9.42 -11.34 1.42
N ILE A 81 10.05 -10.60 0.51
CA ILE A 81 9.64 -10.49 -0.89
C ILE A 81 9.73 -11.84 -1.59
N ASP A 82 8.63 -12.28 -2.17
CA ASP A 82 8.62 -13.39 -3.11
C ASP A 82 9.10 -12.88 -4.48
N LYS A 83 10.30 -13.31 -4.89
CA LYS A 83 10.94 -12.87 -6.13
C LYS A 83 10.07 -13.09 -7.36
N ASN A 84 9.41 -14.24 -7.45
CA ASN A 84 8.63 -14.63 -8.61
C ASN A 84 7.31 -13.85 -8.66
N LEU A 85 6.63 -13.75 -7.52
CA LEU A 85 5.40 -12.97 -7.39
C LEU A 85 5.63 -11.47 -7.65
N GLN A 86 6.78 -10.92 -7.20
CA GLN A 86 7.18 -9.54 -7.45
C GLN A 86 7.34 -9.28 -8.96
N ILE A 87 8.11 -10.13 -9.66
CA ILE A 87 8.32 -10.01 -11.11
C ILE A 87 6.99 -10.10 -11.85
N LYS A 88 6.17 -11.12 -11.53
CA LYS A 88 4.87 -11.31 -12.16
C LYS A 88 3.95 -10.12 -11.94
N SER A 89 3.92 -9.57 -10.73
CA SER A 89 3.10 -8.40 -10.39
C SER A 89 3.56 -7.16 -11.15
N ALA A 90 4.87 -6.94 -11.32
CA ALA A 90 5.40 -5.84 -12.11
C ALA A 90 5.02 -5.96 -13.59
N GLU A 91 5.07 -7.16 -14.16
CA GLU A 91 4.65 -7.44 -15.54
C GLU A 91 3.16 -7.17 -15.75
N VAL A 92 2.30 -7.71 -14.88
CA VAL A 92 0.85 -7.51 -14.94
C VAL A 92 0.51 -6.04 -14.81
N LEU A 93 1.09 -5.35 -13.81
CA LEU A 93 0.83 -3.93 -13.58
C LEU A 93 1.20 -3.09 -14.81
N LYS A 94 2.40 -3.33 -15.38
CA LYS A 94 2.86 -2.64 -16.58
C LYS A 94 1.95 -2.92 -17.78
N SER A 95 1.55 -4.18 -17.99
CA SER A 95 0.68 -4.54 -19.11
C SER A 95 -0.66 -3.83 -19.01
N VAL A 96 -1.31 -3.88 -17.83
CA VAL A 96 -2.61 -3.26 -17.62
C VAL A 96 -2.51 -1.74 -17.68
N ALA A 97 -1.44 -1.14 -17.16
CA ALA A 97 -1.23 0.30 -17.24
C ALA A 97 -1.11 0.78 -18.68
N ASN A 98 -0.38 0.05 -19.53
CA ASN A 98 -0.27 0.35 -20.96
C ASN A 98 -1.62 0.19 -21.69
N GLU A 99 -2.36 -0.88 -21.43
CA GLU A 99 -3.68 -1.11 -22.03
C GLU A 99 -4.69 0.00 -21.70
N THR A 100 -4.57 0.57 -20.49
CA THR A 100 -5.54 1.54 -19.96
C THR A 100 -5.05 2.99 -20.05
N ASN A 101 -3.83 3.21 -20.56
CA ASN A 101 -3.12 4.49 -20.51
C ASN A 101 -3.06 5.09 -19.10
N ALA A 102 -2.98 4.24 -18.08
CA ALA A 102 -2.81 4.69 -16.71
C ALA A 102 -1.46 5.41 -16.56
N THR A 103 -1.46 6.56 -15.90
CA THR A 103 -0.22 7.33 -15.67
C THR A 103 0.61 6.76 -14.52
N GLY A 104 0.03 5.85 -13.75
CA GLY A 104 0.69 5.22 -12.62
C GLY A 104 -0.14 4.11 -12.01
N GLY A 105 0.47 3.36 -11.12
CA GLY A 105 -0.21 2.33 -10.34
C GLY A 105 0.70 1.69 -9.32
N SER A 106 0.11 0.90 -8.43
CA SER A 106 0.84 0.15 -7.42
C SER A 106 0.11 -1.16 -7.09
N ILE A 107 0.88 -2.21 -6.83
CA ILE A 107 0.38 -3.46 -6.23
C ILE A 107 1.20 -3.72 -4.99
N ILE A 108 0.53 -3.97 -3.88
CA ILE A 108 1.17 -4.42 -2.64
C ILE A 108 0.47 -5.69 -2.19
N ILE A 109 1.26 -6.69 -1.78
CA ILE A 109 0.80 -7.96 -1.25
C ILE A 109 1.47 -8.17 0.10
N MET A 110 0.68 -8.51 1.11
CA MET A 110 1.13 -8.71 2.48
C MET A 110 0.44 -9.91 3.11
N ASN A 111 1.13 -10.64 3.98
CA ASN A 111 0.48 -11.58 4.89
C ASN A 111 -0.23 -10.81 6.02
N PRO A 112 -1.57 -10.90 6.13
CA PRO A 112 -2.32 -10.08 7.08
C PRO A 112 -2.07 -10.47 8.53
N LYS A 113 -1.55 -11.67 8.82
CA LYS A 113 -1.29 -12.16 10.18
C LYS A 113 0.11 -11.83 10.69
N THR A 114 1.08 -11.60 9.80
CA THR A 114 2.48 -11.42 10.16
C THR A 114 3.04 -10.04 9.80
N GLY A 115 2.37 -9.31 8.90
CA GLY A 115 2.86 -8.04 8.35
C GLY A 115 3.92 -8.22 7.27
N GLU A 116 4.28 -9.45 6.90
CA GLU A 116 5.29 -9.72 5.90
C GLU A 116 4.82 -9.24 4.52
N VAL A 117 5.53 -8.26 3.96
CA VAL A 117 5.26 -7.77 2.61
C VAL A 117 5.92 -8.74 1.62
N LEU A 118 5.10 -9.37 0.78
CA LEU A 118 5.52 -10.34 -0.23
C LEU A 118 5.78 -9.67 -1.58
N THR A 119 5.12 -8.55 -1.85
CA THR A 119 5.29 -7.78 -3.08
C THR A 119 5.00 -6.31 -2.86
N LEU A 120 5.80 -5.43 -3.45
CA LEU A 120 5.57 -3.99 -3.54
C LEU A 120 6.09 -3.50 -4.89
N VAL A 121 5.19 -3.30 -5.85
CA VAL A 121 5.54 -2.82 -7.19
C VAL A 121 4.87 -1.49 -7.48
N ASN A 122 5.56 -0.64 -8.22
CA ASN A 122 5.02 0.61 -8.73
C ASN A 122 5.17 0.67 -10.24
N TYR A 123 4.24 1.37 -10.88
CA TYR A 123 4.33 1.75 -12.27
C TYR A 123 4.16 3.27 -12.39
N PRO A 124 4.93 3.92 -13.29
CA PRO A 124 6.13 3.40 -13.95
C PRO A 124 7.27 3.21 -12.94
N SER A 125 8.27 2.43 -13.35
CA SER A 125 9.45 2.09 -12.55
C SER A 125 10.74 2.52 -13.24
N TYR A 126 11.87 2.34 -12.57
CA TYR A 126 13.21 2.68 -13.04
C TYR A 126 14.19 1.52 -12.85
N ASP A 127 15.33 1.54 -13.54
CA ASP A 127 16.42 0.58 -13.31
C ASP A 127 17.46 1.17 -12.35
N ASN A 128 17.64 0.56 -11.19
CA ASN A 128 18.58 0.97 -10.14
C ASN A 128 20.03 0.98 -10.63
N ASN A 129 20.38 0.15 -11.62
CA ASN A 129 21.71 0.15 -12.21
C ASN A 129 22.03 1.48 -12.92
N PHE A 130 21.00 2.28 -13.27
CA PHE A 130 21.20 3.65 -13.73
C PHE A 130 22.01 4.46 -12.72
N PHE A 131 21.70 4.39 -11.43
CA PHE A 131 22.39 5.18 -10.41
C PHE A 131 23.70 4.57 -9.92
N SER A 132 23.79 3.24 -9.86
CA SER A 132 24.99 2.58 -9.36
C SER A 132 26.08 2.37 -10.42
N LYS A 133 25.72 2.24 -11.71
CA LYS A 133 26.67 1.92 -12.80
C LYS A 133 26.73 2.99 -13.87
N ASN A 134 25.56 3.35 -14.38
CA ASN A 134 25.40 4.04 -15.65
C ASN A 134 25.01 5.51 -15.47
N PHE A 135 25.35 6.11 -14.33
CA PHE A 135 24.89 7.45 -13.99
C PHE A 135 25.40 8.47 -15.03
N ASN A 136 24.46 9.21 -15.60
CA ASN A 136 24.72 10.34 -16.49
C ASN A 136 23.80 11.49 -16.07
N ASN A 137 24.40 12.65 -15.80
CA ASN A 137 23.69 13.88 -15.45
C ASN A 137 22.63 14.28 -16.49
N GLU A 138 22.90 14.12 -17.79
CA GLU A 138 21.93 14.50 -18.84
C GLU A 138 20.69 13.59 -18.81
N ALA A 139 20.90 12.28 -18.69
CA ALA A 139 19.83 11.31 -18.56
C ALA A 139 19.06 11.47 -17.25
N TYR A 140 19.76 11.82 -16.17
CA TYR A 140 19.14 12.11 -14.87
C TYR A 140 18.23 13.34 -14.95
N GLN A 141 18.68 14.43 -15.59
CA GLN A 141 17.84 15.61 -15.82
C GLN A 141 16.65 15.29 -16.72
N ALA A 142 16.80 14.41 -17.72
CA ALA A 142 15.67 13.95 -18.53
C ALA A 142 14.64 13.16 -17.69
N LEU A 143 15.09 12.32 -16.75
CA LEU A 143 14.22 11.58 -15.83
C LEU A 143 13.48 12.52 -14.87
N LEU A 144 14.16 13.53 -14.31
CA LEU A 144 13.52 14.53 -13.43
C LEU A 144 12.44 15.36 -14.14
N ASN A 145 12.64 15.64 -15.43
CA ASN A 145 11.67 16.39 -16.24
C ASN A 145 10.61 15.49 -16.91
N SER A 146 10.68 14.17 -16.72
CA SER A 146 9.72 13.23 -17.28
C SER A 146 8.37 13.32 -16.57
N LYS A 147 7.28 13.14 -17.33
CA LYS A 147 5.92 13.03 -16.79
C LYS A 147 5.66 11.71 -16.06
N ASP A 148 6.52 10.72 -16.27
CA ASP A 148 6.34 9.37 -15.74
C ASP A 148 6.58 9.29 -14.22
N ILE A 149 7.32 10.24 -13.63
CA ILE A 149 7.66 10.29 -12.19
C ILE A 149 8.05 8.90 -11.63
N SER A 150 8.94 8.20 -12.34
CA SER A 150 9.28 6.80 -12.08
C SER A 150 9.97 6.53 -10.74
N PHE A 151 10.62 7.53 -10.14
CA PHE A 151 11.22 7.40 -8.80
C PHE A 151 10.19 7.45 -7.67
N PHE A 152 8.96 7.88 -7.96
CA PHE A 152 7.94 8.04 -6.93
C PHE A 152 7.39 6.68 -6.48
N ASN A 153 7.66 6.31 -5.22
CA ASN A 153 7.10 5.13 -4.60
C ASN A 153 5.62 5.36 -4.24
N ARG A 154 4.74 5.09 -5.21
CA ARG A 154 3.29 5.27 -5.08
C ARG A 154 2.70 4.46 -3.92
N GLY A 155 3.27 3.27 -3.66
CA GLY A 155 2.83 2.36 -2.62
C GLY A 155 2.89 2.92 -1.20
N ILE A 156 3.93 3.71 -0.88
CA ILE A 156 4.18 4.20 0.49
C ILE A 156 4.21 5.72 0.61
N SER A 157 4.45 6.45 -0.48
CA SER A 157 4.57 7.91 -0.48
C SER A 157 3.38 8.60 -1.15
N GLY A 158 2.61 7.88 -1.97
CA GLY A 158 1.45 8.39 -2.70
C GLY A 158 0.23 8.63 -1.81
N GLY A 159 -0.16 9.89 -1.61
CA GLY A 159 -1.37 10.25 -0.87
C GLY A 159 -2.58 10.44 -1.80
N TYR A 160 -3.57 9.57 -1.70
CA TYR A 160 -4.74 9.56 -2.59
C TYR A 160 -6.05 9.54 -1.80
N PRO A 161 -7.15 10.11 -2.34
CA PRO A 161 -8.47 9.81 -1.82
C PRO A 161 -8.72 8.29 -1.90
N ILE A 162 -9.10 7.70 -0.77
CA ILE A 162 -9.25 6.25 -0.64
C ILE A 162 -10.63 5.74 -1.11
N ALA A 163 -11.55 6.68 -1.38
CA ALA A 163 -12.90 6.40 -1.85
C ALA A 163 -13.60 5.29 -1.03
N SER A 164 -14.39 4.47 -1.70
CA SER A 164 -15.18 3.41 -1.08
C SER A 164 -14.37 2.32 -0.36
N THR A 165 -13.03 2.30 -0.44
CA THR A 165 -12.23 1.41 0.41
C THR A 165 -12.33 1.74 1.89
N ILE A 166 -12.81 2.94 2.26
CA ILE A 166 -13.08 3.35 3.64
C ILE A 166 -14.26 2.59 4.28
N LYS A 167 -15.21 2.13 3.47
CA LYS A 167 -16.54 1.68 3.90
C LYS A 167 -16.48 0.54 4.93
N PRO A 168 -15.61 -0.48 4.80
CA PRO A 168 -15.44 -1.49 5.84
C PRO A 168 -15.07 -0.92 7.22
N PHE A 169 -14.23 0.13 7.27
CA PHE A 169 -13.79 0.76 8.53
C PHE A 169 -14.91 1.57 9.19
N LEU A 170 -15.74 2.25 8.40
CA LEU A 170 -16.88 2.98 8.95
C LEU A 170 -18.04 2.04 9.31
N ALA A 171 -18.23 0.97 8.54
CA ALA A 171 -19.22 -0.06 8.87
C ALA A 171 -18.94 -0.69 10.24
N SER A 172 -17.67 -1.03 10.53
CA SER A 172 -17.31 -1.52 11.87
C SER A 172 -17.56 -0.48 12.95
N ALA A 173 -17.22 0.79 12.71
CA ALA A 173 -17.49 1.88 13.65
C ALA A 173 -18.99 2.11 13.90
N PHE A 174 -19.85 1.99 12.87
CA PHE A 174 -21.30 2.12 13.01
C PHE A 174 -21.89 1.04 13.91
N LEU A 175 -21.38 -0.19 13.80
CA LEU A 175 -21.79 -1.29 14.68
C LEU A 175 -21.26 -1.09 16.10
N GLU A 176 -19.99 -0.72 16.25
CA GLU A 176 -19.33 -0.58 17.55
C GLU A 176 -19.95 0.55 18.39
N GLU A 177 -20.32 1.65 17.76
CA GLU A 177 -20.98 2.79 18.43
C GLU A 177 -22.52 2.64 18.51
N GLY A 178 -23.08 1.52 18.01
CA GLY A 178 -24.52 1.26 18.03
C GLY A 178 -25.36 2.21 17.17
N ILE A 179 -24.75 2.88 16.18
CA ILE A 179 -25.44 3.70 15.18
C ILE A 179 -26.32 2.85 14.27
N ALA A 180 -25.89 1.61 14.01
CA ALA A 180 -26.62 0.62 13.25
C ALA A 180 -26.39 -0.78 13.80
N THR A 181 -27.30 -1.69 13.48
CA THR A 181 -27.15 -3.14 13.60
C THR A 181 -26.88 -3.74 12.23
N ALA A 182 -26.50 -5.02 12.16
CA ALA A 182 -26.31 -5.71 10.88
C ALA A 182 -27.59 -5.70 10.01
N GLU A 183 -28.76 -5.68 10.67
CA GLU A 183 -30.09 -5.69 10.05
C GLU A 183 -30.66 -4.29 9.77
N THR A 184 -29.99 -3.22 10.21
CA THR A 184 -30.43 -1.85 9.97
C THR A 184 -30.45 -1.58 8.47
N LYS A 185 -31.66 -1.31 7.93
CA LYS A 185 -31.88 -1.02 6.52
C LYS A 185 -32.01 0.47 6.27
N VAL A 186 -31.32 0.95 5.24
CA VAL A 186 -31.51 2.26 4.63
C VAL A 186 -32.10 2.05 3.24
N TYR A 187 -33.14 2.82 2.89
CA TYR A 187 -33.69 2.78 1.54
C TYR A 187 -32.92 3.75 0.64
N CYS A 188 -32.14 3.21 -0.29
CA CYS A 188 -31.33 3.98 -1.22
C CYS A 188 -32.07 4.26 -2.52
N GLU A 189 -32.54 5.50 -2.68
CA GLU A 189 -33.15 6.03 -3.90
C GLU A 189 -32.12 6.57 -4.91
N GLY A 190 -30.83 6.35 -4.65
CA GLY A 190 -29.71 6.81 -5.49
C GLY A 190 -29.25 8.24 -5.18
N ARG A 191 -29.83 8.90 -4.18
CA ARG A 191 -29.37 10.19 -3.66
C ARG A 191 -29.97 10.50 -2.29
N ILE A 192 -29.36 11.43 -1.56
CA ILE A 192 -29.98 12.16 -0.45
C ILE A 192 -30.13 13.64 -0.79
N GLU A 193 -31.19 14.26 -0.30
CA GLU A 193 -31.45 15.69 -0.44
C GLU A 193 -30.97 16.44 0.81
N LEU A 194 -30.09 17.41 0.62
CA LEU A 194 -29.62 18.31 1.65
C LEU A 194 -30.45 19.60 1.63
N GLY A 195 -30.39 20.37 2.72
CA GLY A 195 -31.05 21.67 2.79
C GLY A 195 -30.65 22.60 1.64
N GLY A 196 -31.60 23.39 1.15
CA GLY A 196 -31.36 24.34 0.05
C GLY A 196 -31.31 23.72 -1.35
N GLY A 197 -31.90 22.54 -1.55
CA GLY A 197 -32.01 21.89 -2.87
C GLY A 197 -30.70 21.29 -3.38
N GLN A 198 -29.74 21.04 -2.49
CA GLN A 198 -28.48 20.37 -2.81
C GLN A 198 -28.66 18.86 -2.68
N PHE A 199 -27.92 18.06 -3.47
CA PHE A 199 -28.02 16.61 -3.42
C PHE A 199 -26.64 15.97 -3.29
N LYS A 200 -26.59 14.83 -2.59
CA LYS A 200 -25.46 13.89 -2.67
C LYS A 200 -25.95 12.63 -3.37
N ASN A 201 -25.33 12.32 -4.50
CA ASN A 201 -25.72 11.19 -5.34
C ASN A 201 -24.97 9.93 -4.92
N ASP A 202 -25.62 8.81 -5.14
CA ASP A 202 -25.01 7.49 -5.24
C ASP A 202 -24.69 7.20 -6.72
N TRP A 203 -23.89 6.17 -6.97
CA TRP A 203 -23.60 5.71 -8.32
C TRP A 203 -24.78 4.95 -8.95
N MET A 204 -25.69 4.40 -8.13
CA MET A 204 -26.99 3.88 -8.56
C MET A 204 -28.01 3.84 -7.41
N ALA A 205 -29.28 3.54 -7.73
CA ALA A 205 -30.28 3.23 -6.70
C ALA A 205 -30.16 1.75 -6.27
N HIS A 206 -30.00 1.50 -4.97
CA HIS A 206 -29.84 0.16 -4.40
C HIS A 206 -31.13 -0.39 -3.74
N GLY A 207 -32.16 0.43 -3.56
CA GLY A 207 -33.39 0.03 -2.86
C GLY A 207 -33.14 -0.22 -1.37
N ALA A 208 -33.84 -1.18 -0.76
CA ALA A 208 -33.61 -1.54 0.63
C ALA A 208 -32.22 -2.19 0.80
N THR A 209 -31.36 -1.56 1.61
CA THR A 209 -29.96 -1.93 1.76
C THR A 209 -29.59 -2.07 3.23
N ASP A 210 -29.13 -3.26 3.61
CA ASP A 210 -28.49 -3.52 4.92
C ASP A 210 -26.97 -3.31 4.84
N MET A 211 -26.26 -3.48 5.96
CA MET A 211 -24.83 -3.19 6.01
C MET A 211 -24.00 -4.08 5.08
N LYS A 212 -24.32 -5.37 4.99
CA LYS A 212 -23.57 -6.33 4.16
C LYS A 212 -23.74 -5.97 2.69
N LYS A 213 -24.98 -5.69 2.27
CA LYS A 213 -25.28 -5.20 0.93
C LYS A 213 -24.64 -3.85 0.64
N ALA A 214 -24.62 -2.93 1.61
CA ALA A 214 -23.99 -1.61 1.45
C ALA A 214 -22.48 -1.71 1.19
N ILE A 215 -21.78 -2.62 1.87
CA ILE A 215 -20.37 -2.91 1.62
C ILE A 215 -20.20 -3.55 0.24
N ALA A 216 -20.98 -4.60 -0.05
CA ALA A 216 -20.89 -5.42 -1.26
C ALA A 216 -21.14 -4.64 -2.55
N GLU A 217 -22.23 -3.85 -2.57
CA GLU A 217 -22.63 -3.03 -3.70
C GLU A 217 -22.06 -1.62 -3.61
N SER A 218 -21.27 -1.31 -2.56
CA SER A 218 -20.65 0.00 -2.40
C SER A 218 -21.66 1.16 -2.41
N CYS A 219 -22.82 1.02 -1.76
CA CYS A 219 -23.89 2.04 -1.74
C CYS A 219 -23.45 3.28 -0.95
N ASP A 220 -23.30 4.44 -1.59
CA ASP A 220 -22.90 5.69 -0.94
C ASP A 220 -23.98 6.23 0.01
N VAL A 221 -25.26 6.14 -0.36
CA VAL A 221 -26.39 6.66 0.45
C VAL A 221 -26.42 6.02 1.83
N TYR A 222 -26.16 4.71 1.93
CA TYR A 222 -26.09 4.03 3.23
C TYR A 222 -25.03 4.68 4.14
N PHE A 223 -23.84 4.97 3.60
CA PHE A 223 -22.74 5.58 4.34
C PHE A 223 -22.94 7.08 4.59
N TYR A 224 -23.59 7.82 3.68
CA TYR A 224 -23.99 9.19 3.97
C TYR A 224 -24.95 9.25 5.16
N VAL A 225 -25.98 8.41 5.14
CA VAL A 225 -27.03 8.38 6.17
C VAL A 225 -26.46 8.01 7.54
N LEU A 226 -25.64 6.96 7.63
CA LEU A 226 -25.08 6.53 8.91
C LEU A 226 -23.85 7.33 9.34
N GLY A 227 -23.09 7.90 8.40
CA GLY A 227 -21.91 8.71 8.73
C GLY A 227 -22.26 10.15 9.10
N GLY A 228 -22.99 10.85 8.23
CA GLY A 228 -23.39 12.25 8.43
C GLY A 228 -24.72 12.46 9.16
N GLY A 229 -25.57 11.43 9.22
CA GLY A 229 -26.94 11.53 9.71
C GLY A 229 -27.89 11.98 8.61
N TYR A 230 -29.15 11.55 8.65
CA TYR A 230 -30.14 11.99 7.65
C TYR A 230 -31.56 11.88 8.19
N LYS A 231 -32.34 12.96 8.05
CA LYS A 231 -33.70 13.06 8.59
C LYS A 231 -33.73 12.72 10.09
N ASN A 232 -34.35 11.61 10.46
CA ASN A 232 -34.49 11.12 11.84
C ASN A 232 -33.35 10.17 12.27
N ILE A 233 -32.38 9.88 11.41
CA ILE A 233 -31.25 9.01 11.72
C ILE A 233 -30.07 9.88 12.20
N LYS A 234 -29.65 9.66 13.44
CA LYS A 234 -28.42 10.24 13.98
C LYS A 234 -27.23 9.53 13.34
N GLY A 235 -26.33 10.30 12.72
CA GLY A 235 -25.09 9.76 12.16
C GLY A 235 -24.01 9.59 13.22
N LEU A 236 -22.94 8.89 12.83
CA LEU A 236 -21.71 8.70 13.60
C LEU A 236 -21.03 10.05 13.91
N GLY A 237 -21.02 10.96 12.94
CA GLY A 237 -20.39 12.27 13.06
C GLY A 237 -18.88 12.27 12.79
N ILE A 238 -18.32 13.44 12.48
CA ILE A 238 -16.92 13.57 12.06
C ILE A 238 -15.93 13.19 13.15
N ASP A 239 -16.17 13.54 14.40
CA ASP A 239 -15.21 13.27 15.49
C ASP A 239 -14.98 11.76 15.66
N LYS A 240 -16.06 10.98 15.59
CA LYS A 240 -15.99 9.52 15.64
C LYS A 240 -15.42 8.93 14.35
N ILE A 241 -15.78 9.45 13.18
CA ILE A 241 -15.13 9.04 11.92
C ILE A 241 -13.61 9.23 12.03
N TYR A 242 -13.16 10.40 12.48
CA TYR A 242 -11.74 10.71 12.69
C TYR A 242 -11.10 9.76 13.71
N GLU A 243 -11.75 9.51 14.86
CA GLU A 243 -11.28 8.57 15.90
C GLU A 243 -11.04 7.16 15.34
N TYR A 244 -12.02 6.58 14.65
CA TYR A 244 -11.90 5.22 14.13
C TYR A 244 -10.88 5.11 12.99
N LEU A 245 -10.78 6.12 12.11
CA LEU A 245 -9.73 6.12 11.08
C LEU A 245 -8.33 6.14 11.71
N ASN A 246 -8.12 6.90 12.79
CA ASN A 246 -6.86 6.85 13.53
C ASN A 246 -6.62 5.48 14.20
N LYS A 247 -7.65 4.81 14.73
CA LYS A 247 -7.54 3.44 15.27
C LYS A 247 -7.12 2.42 14.20
N TYR A 248 -7.55 2.64 12.95
CA TYR A 248 -7.13 1.86 11.78
C TYR A 248 -5.75 2.28 11.21
N GLY A 249 -5.05 3.23 11.82
CA GLY A 249 -3.70 3.64 11.43
C GLY A 249 -3.63 4.74 10.37
N PHE A 250 -4.75 5.37 10.00
CA PHE A 250 -4.73 6.52 9.09
C PHE A 250 -4.16 7.77 9.78
N SER A 251 -3.66 8.72 8.97
CA SER A 251 -3.00 9.96 9.42
C SER A 251 -1.69 9.73 10.19
N LYS A 252 -1.07 8.55 10.05
CA LYS A 252 0.24 8.18 10.57
C LYS A 252 0.94 7.24 9.58
N ALA A 253 2.26 7.31 9.53
CA ALA A 253 3.06 6.30 8.81
C ALA A 253 2.78 4.90 9.39
N THR A 254 2.74 3.87 8.53
CA THR A 254 2.57 2.48 8.97
C THR A 254 3.81 1.94 9.68
N GLY A 255 4.97 2.57 9.44
CA GLY A 255 6.26 2.15 9.96
C GLY A 255 6.88 1.05 9.11
N ILE A 256 6.51 0.92 7.84
CA ILE A 256 7.21 0.02 6.92
C ILE A 256 8.70 0.38 6.91
N ASP A 257 9.56 -0.62 6.87
CA ASP A 257 11.02 -0.50 6.86
C ASP A 257 11.55 -0.08 5.49
N LEU A 258 11.02 1.04 4.98
CA LEU A 258 11.47 1.75 3.80
C LEU A 258 11.48 3.26 4.10
N PRO A 259 12.43 4.01 3.51
CA PRO A 259 12.48 5.45 3.72
C PRO A 259 11.33 6.15 2.99
N PHE A 260 11.07 7.41 3.41
CA PHE A 260 10.15 8.32 2.71
C PHE A 260 8.67 7.87 2.68
N GLU A 261 8.24 7.10 3.68
CA GLU A 261 6.83 6.83 3.90
C GLU A 261 6.05 8.12 4.20
N SER A 262 4.88 8.27 3.59
CA SER A 262 3.98 9.39 3.85
C SER A 262 3.00 9.06 4.97
N GLU A 263 2.68 10.04 5.81
CA GLU A 263 1.72 9.89 6.92
C GLU A 263 0.25 9.90 6.44
N GLY A 264 0.01 10.25 5.17
CA GLY A 264 -1.35 10.50 4.69
C GLY A 264 -1.96 11.72 5.37
N PHE A 265 -3.30 11.81 5.36
CA PHE A 265 -4.02 12.95 5.91
C PHE A 265 -5.49 12.59 6.18
N VAL A 266 -5.99 12.91 7.37
CA VAL A 266 -7.42 12.87 7.70
C VAL A 266 -7.79 14.22 8.32
N GLY A 267 -8.70 14.95 7.68
CA GLY A 267 -9.15 16.25 8.16
C GLY A 267 -10.17 16.14 9.29
N ASN A 268 -10.15 17.14 10.16
CA ASN A 268 -11.12 17.35 11.24
C ASN A 268 -11.57 18.83 11.28
N PRO A 269 -12.57 19.18 12.11
CA PRO A 269 -13.06 20.56 12.21
C PRO A 269 -11.97 21.57 12.56
N GLU A 270 -11.08 21.24 13.51
CA GLU A 270 -10.01 22.13 13.95
C GLU A 270 -9.02 22.44 12.82
N TRP A 271 -8.60 21.42 12.08
CA TRP A 271 -7.74 21.58 10.92
C TRP A 271 -8.40 22.45 9.85
N LYS A 272 -9.69 22.24 9.58
CA LYS A 272 -10.38 22.98 8.52
C LYS A 272 -10.48 24.47 8.84
N GLU A 273 -10.77 24.79 10.10
CA GLU A 273 -10.81 26.16 10.58
C GLU A 273 -9.43 26.81 10.46
N GLN A 274 -8.37 26.12 10.89
CA GLN A 274 -7.00 26.65 10.85
C GLN A 274 -6.44 26.79 9.43
N ALA A 275 -6.64 25.79 8.58
CA ALA A 275 -6.03 25.72 7.25
C ALA A 275 -6.84 26.48 6.18
N LEU A 276 -8.18 26.48 6.29
CA LEU A 276 -9.07 27.04 5.27
C LEU A 276 -9.92 28.22 5.77
N GLY A 277 -9.87 28.57 7.06
CA GLY A 277 -10.63 29.68 7.62
C GLY A 277 -12.15 29.47 7.57
N THR A 278 -12.62 28.22 7.47
CA THR A 278 -14.04 27.89 7.35
C THR A 278 -14.44 26.79 8.32
N ILE A 279 -15.67 26.88 8.84
CA ILE A 279 -16.23 25.86 9.72
C ILE A 279 -16.46 24.52 9.00
N TRP A 280 -16.58 23.45 9.77
CA TRP A 280 -16.99 22.14 9.26
C TRP A 280 -18.48 22.15 8.88
N TYR A 281 -18.79 21.82 7.62
CA TYR A 281 -20.16 21.71 7.14
C TYR A 281 -20.62 20.25 7.15
N PRO A 282 -21.92 19.96 7.27
CA PRO A 282 -22.44 18.59 7.15
C PRO A 282 -22.02 17.89 5.85
N GLY A 283 -21.88 18.67 4.77
CA GLY A 283 -21.35 18.20 3.47
C GLY A 283 -19.97 17.55 3.54
N ASP A 284 -19.12 18.03 4.44
CA ASP A 284 -17.77 17.49 4.63
C ASP A 284 -17.82 16.11 5.28
N THR A 285 -18.70 15.91 6.28
CA THR A 285 -18.91 14.59 6.90
C THR A 285 -19.44 13.58 5.88
N TYR A 286 -20.37 13.96 5.00
CA TYR A 286 -20.85 13.06 3.96
C TYR A 286 -19.73 12.65 3.00
N ASN A 287 -18.87 13.57 2.57
CA ASN A 287 -17.72 13.26 1.73
C ASN A 287 -16.75 12.30 2.44
N MET A 288 -16.42 12.61 3.69
CA MET A 288 -15.55 11.75 4.52
C MET A 288 -16.13 10.33 4.66
N SER A 289 -17.46 10.20 4.75
CA SER A 289 -18.14 8.92 4.91
C SER A 289 -17.98 7.96 3.72
N ILE A 290 -17.52 8.46 2.58
CA ILE A 290 -17.25 7.67 1.37
C ILE A 290 -15.78 7.77 0.91
N GLY A 291 -14.90 8.30 1.77
CA GLY A 291 -13.46 8.34 1.51
C GLY A 291 -13.06 9.42 0.50
N GLN A 292 -13.87 10.48 0.39
CA GLN A 292 -13.61 11.66 -0.43
C GLN A 292 -13.55 12.92 0.45
N GLY A 293 -13.14 14.05 -0.15
CA GLY A 293 -12.97 15.32 0.58
C GLY A 293 -11.63 15.38 1.30
N PHE A 294 -11.64 15.66 2.60
CA PHE A 294 -10.44 15.90 3.40
C PHE A 294 -9.78 14.61 3.90
N ILE A 295 -9.54 13.66 3.00
CA ILE A 295 -8.86 12.40 3.33
C ILE A 295 -7.93 12.00 2.19
N LYS A 296 -6.70 11.65 2.55
CA LYS A 296 -5.72 11.03 1.66
C LYS A 296 -4.97 9.93 2.42
N ALA A 297 -4.79 8.77 1.81
CA ALA A 297 -3.94 7.72 2.38
C ALA A 297 -3.11 7.04 1.30
N THR A 298 -2.09 6.33 1.74
CA THR A 298 -1.21 5.52 0.90
C THR A 298 -1.80 4.12 0.68
N PRO A 299 -1.45 3.44 -0.43
CA PRO A 299 -1.82 2.04 -0.62
C PRO A 299 -1.43 1.13 0.57
N ILE A 300 -0.24 1.33 1.15
CA ILE A 300 0.17 0.54 2.32
C ILE A 300 -0.70 0.80 3.56
N GLN A 301 -1.15 2.04 3.80
CA GLN A 301 -2.08 2.35 4.90
C GLN A 301 -3.42 1.63 4.72
N VAL A 302 -4.00 1.68 3.51
CA VAL A 302 -5.28 1.01 3.21
C VAL A 302 -5.15 -0.51 3.34
N LEU A 303 -4.06 -1.09 2.81
CA LEU A 303 -3.81 -2.54 2.92
C LEU A 303 -3.63 -2.98 4.38
N THR A 304 -2.91 -2.20 5.18
CA THR A 304 -2.67 -2.46 6.60
C THR A 304 -3.99 -2.42 7.39
N ALA A 305 -4.83 -1.41 7.13
CA ALA A 305 -6.14 -1.28 7.77
C ALA A 305 -7.10 -2.42 7.39
N VAL A 306 -7.12 -2.85 6.12
CA VAL A 306 -7.92 -4.02 5.70
C VAL A 306 -7.38 -5.31 6.26
N SER A 307 -6.05 -5.44 6.39
CA SER A 307 -5.44 -6.61 7.01
C SER A 307 -5.86 -6.79 8.47
N ALA A 308 -6.08 -5.67 9.19
CA ALA A 308 -6.68 -5.72 10.52
C ALA A 308 -8.12 -6.26 10.53
N ILE A 309 -8.92 -6.00 9.48
CA ILE A 309 -10.23 -6.64 9.33
C ILE A 309 -10.06 -8.14 9.03
N ALA A 310 -9.14 -8.49 8.13
CA ALA A 310 -8.91 -9.87 7.70
C ALA A 310 -8.42 -10.77 8.84
N ASN A 311 -7.51 -10.29 9.68
CA ASN A 311 -6.85 -11.07 10.73
C ASN A 311 -7.59 -11.06 12.10
N GLY A 312 -8.81 -10.55 12.14
CA GLY A 312 -9.63 -10.55 13.37
C GLY A 312 -9.36 -9.40 14.34
N GLY A 313 -8.85 -8.27 13.86
CA GLY A 313 -8.82 -6.99 14.58
C GLY A 313 -7.44 -6.48 14.96
N LYS A 314 -6.35 -7.05 14.43
CA LYS A 314 -4.98 -6.66 14.77
C LYS A 314 -4.37 -5.79 13.68
N LEU A 315 -4.08 -4.54 14.00
CA LEU A 315 -3.29 -3.66 13.14
C LEU A 315 -1.81 -4.04 13.29
N ILE A 316 -1.24 -4.61 12.25
CA ILE A 316 0.14 -5.14 12.25
C ILE A 316 1.02 -4.26 11.40
N LYS A 317 2.24 -3.98 11.88
CA LYS A 317 3.24 -3.22 11.14
C LYS A 317 3.72 -4.00 9.92
N PRO A 318 3.65 -3.44 8.70
CA PRO A 318 4.20 -4.07 7.50
C PRO A 318 5.74 -4.13 7.58
N LYS A 319 6.34 -5.22 7.09
CA LYS A 319 7.79 -5.43 7.07
C LYS A 319 8.29 -6.10 5.79
N ILE A 320 9.31 -5.52 5.18
CA ILE A 320 10.03 -6.00 4.01
C ILE A 320 11.15 -6.94 4.42
N VAL A 321 11.92 -6.62 5.47
CA VAL A 321 13.02 -7.46 5.94
C VAL A 321 12.52 -8.53 6.91
N LYS A 322 12.95 -9.76 6.68
CA LYS A 322 12.71 -10.92 7.53
C LYS A 322 13.74 -11.02 8.67
N GLY A 323 14.99 -10.71 8.36
CA GLY A 323 16.08 -10.83 9.31
C GLY A 323 17.46 -10.57 8.69
N ILE A 324 18.48 -10.69 9.53
CA ILE A 324 19.88 -10.39 9.21
C ILE A 324 20.69 -11.69 9.25
N VAL A 325 21.59 -11.88 8.28
CA VAL A 325 22.53 -13.02 8.23
C VAL A 325 23.98 -12.57 8.15
N ASP A 326 24.87 -13.41 8.67
CA ASP A 326 26.32 -13.22 8.55
C ASP A 326 26.86 -13.58 7.16
N ASP A 327 28.16 -13.42 6.97
CA ASP A 327 28.93 -13.78 5.77
C ASP A 327 28.85 -15.27 5.42
N LYS A 328 28.53 -16.11 6.41
CA LYS A 328 28.35 -17.57 6.28
C LYS A 328 26.89 -17.97 6.13
N LYS A 329 25.97 -16.99 5.99
CA LYS A 329 24.52 -17.18 5.88
C LYS A 329 23.85 -17.77 7.13
N ASN A 330 24.48 -17.65 8.30
CA ASN A 330 23.82 -17.96 9.57
C ASN A 330 22.87 -16.81 9.94
N ILE A 331 21.69 -17.15 10.42
CA ILE A 331 20.73 -16.16 10.93
C ILE A 331 21.28 -15.56 12.23
N ILE A 332 21.47 -14.25 12.22
CA ILE A 332 21.88 -13.44 13.39
C ILE A 332 20.63 -12.94 14.10
N GLU A 333 19.64 -12.49 13.35
CA GLU A 333 18.44 -11.85 13.87
C GLU A 333 17.24 -12.15 12.98
N VAL A 334 16.07 -12.35 13.60
CA VAL A 334 14.78 -12.48 12.92
C VAL A 334 13.88 -11.37 13.47
N PHE A 335 13.26 -10.61 12.57
CA PHE A 335 12.33 -9.56 12.95
C PHE A 335 10.96 -10.17 13.21
N GLU A 336 10.50 -10.06 14.46
CA GLU A 336 9.20 -10.56 14.90
C GLU A 336 8.04 -9.72 14.37
N THR A 337 6.81 -10.24 14.49
CA THR A 337 5.60 -9.49 14.12
C THR A 337 5.28 -8.44 15.20
N GLU A 338 5.08 -7.19 14.78
CA GLU A 338 4.76 -6.06 15.66
C GLU A 338 3.27 -5.65 15.52
N ILE A 339 2.52 -5.72 16.63
CA ILE A 339 1.12 -5.29 16.69
C ILE A 339 1.08 -3.83 17.12
N ILE A 340 0.58 -2.96 16.24
CA ILE A 340 0.42 -1.52 16.48
C ILE A 340 -0.79 -1.25 17.39
N SER A 341 -1.90 -1.94 17.11
CA SER A 341 -3.17 -1.77 17.82
C SER A 341 -4.04 -3.01 17.65
N GLN A 342 -4.91 -3.30 18.61
CA GLN A 342 -5.88 -4.40 18.52
C GLN A 342 -7.09 -4.15 19.43
N ASP A 343 -8.10 -5.02 19.33
CA ASP A 343 -9.26 -5.06 20.23
C ASP A 343 -10.10 -3.77 20.27
N PHE A 344 -10.12 -3.00 19.18
CA PHE A 344 -10.91 -1.76 19.06
C PHE A 344 -12.24 -1.92 18.30
N ILE A 345 -12.53 -3.11 17.79
CA ILE A 345 -13.83 -3.54 17.24
C ILE A 345 -14.10 -4.95 17.76
N SER A 346 -15.33 -5.24 18.17
CA SER A 346 -15.72 -6.57 18.60
C SER A 346 -15.62 -7.62 17.46
N LYS A 347 -15.31 -8.87 17.81
CA LYS A 347 -15.22 -9.98 16.82
C LYS A 347 -16.55 -10.20 16.08
N GLU A 348 -17.68 -9.99 16.75
CA GLU A 348 -19.01 -10.09 16.15
C GLU A 348 -19.23 -9.01 15.08
N ASN A 349 -18.88 -7.77 15.38
CA ASN A 349 -18.98 -6.66 14.44
C ASN A 349 -18.02 -6.82 13.25
N LEU A 350 -16.78 -7.27 13.50
CA LEU A 350 -15.84 -7.58 12.42
C LEU A 350 -16.38 -8.64 11.47
N LYS A 351 -17.03 -9.68 12.00
CA LYS A 351 -17.61 -10.74 11.16
C LYS A 351 -18.67 -10.22 10.19
N VAL A 352 -19.52 -9.28 10.63
CA VAL A 352 -20.52 -8.63 9.74
C VAL A 352 -19.83 -7.89 8.60
N VAL A 353 -18.74 -7.18 8.89
CA VAL A 353 -17.96 -6.45 7.87
C VAL A 353 -17.25 -7.41 6.92
N GLN A 354 -16.63 -8.47 7.43
CA GLN A 354 -16.00 -9.53 6.65
C GLN A 354 -17.02 -10.19 5.69
N GLU A 355 -18.22 -10.51 6.18
CA GLU A 355 -19.30 -11.07 5.36
C GLU A 355 -19.76 -10.09 4.28
N GLY A 356 -19.84 -8.79 4.58
CA GLY A 356 -20.10 -7.75 3.57
C GLY A 356 -19.03 -7.70 2.49
N MET A 357 -17.74 -7.75 2.88
CA MET A 357 -16.63 -7.81 1.93
C MET A 357 -16.62 -9.11 1.12
N ARG A 358 -17.03 -10.25 1.71
CA ARG A 358 -17.21 -11.51 0.98
C ARG A 358 -18.32 -11.41 -0.06
N GLN A 359 -19.43 -10.74 0.27
CA GLN A 359 -20.53 -10.51 -0.66
C GLN A 359 -20.15 -9.60 -1.85
N THR A 360 -19.14 -8.75 -1.72
CA THR A 360 -18.55 -8.02 -2.87
C THR A 360 -18.14 -8.98 -4.00
N VAL A 361 -17.71 -10.19 -3.65
CA VAL A 361 -17.23 -11.23 -4.57
C VAL A 361 -18.31 -12.27 -4.86
N THR A 362 -19.12 -12.66 -3.88
CA THR A 362 -20.06 -13.79 -4.04
C THR A 362 -21.46 -13.37 -4.50
N SER A 363 -21.87 -12.11 -4.27
CA SER A 363 -23.18 -11.63 -4.73
C SER A 363 -23.13 -11.27 -6.21
N GLN A 364 -24.19 -11.60 -6.94
CA GLN A 364 -24.35 -11.17 -8.34
C GLN A 364 -24.37 -9.64 -8.49
N SER A 365 -24.88 -8.93 -7.48
CA SER A 365 -24.90 -7.47 -7.43
C SER A 365 -23.65 -6.86 -6.77
N GLY A 366 -22.73 -7.68 -6.27
CA GLY A 366 -21.48 -7.21 -5.67
C GLY A 366 -20.64 -6.43 -6.68
N SER A 367 -19.71 -5.61 -6.19
CA SER A 367 -18.89 -4.78 -7.08
C SER A 367 -17.70 -5.51 -7.71
N ALA A 368 -17.38 -6.74 -7.29
CA ALA A 368 -16.28 -7.55 -7.84
C ALA A 368 -16.60 -9.06 -8.03
N PRO A 369 -17.76 -9.43 -8.62
CA PRO A 369 -18.18 -10.83 -8.74
C PRO A 369 -17.26 -11.66 -9.64
N SER A 370 -16.52 -11.01 -10.55
CA SER A 370 -15.54 -11.66 -11.42
C SER A 370 -14.44 -12.39 -10.64
N LEU A 371 -14.15 -11.94 -9.41
CA LEU A 371 -13.15 -12.57 -8.54
C LEU A 371 -13.60 -13.92 -7.98
N GLY A 372 -14.91 -14.21 -7.99
CA GLY A 372 -15.45 -15.50 -7.56
C GLY A 372 -15.10 -16.68 -8.48
N THR A 373 -14.41 -16.40 -9.60
CA THR A 373 -13.90 -17.41 -10.54
C THR A 373 -12.52 -17.97 -10.15
N LEU A 374 -11.86 -17.37 -9.16
CA LEU A 374 -10.54 -17.83 -8.70
C LEU A 374 -10.67 -19.11 -7.86
N PRO A 375 -9.63 -19.95 -7.81
CA PRO A 375 -9.61 -21.19 -7.03
C PRO A 375 -9.50 -20.97 -5.51
N VAL A 376 -9.61 -19.73 -5.05
CA VAL A 376 -9.52 -19.31 -3.65
C VAL A 376 -10.74 -18.49 -3.26
N THR A 377 -11.20 -18.65 -2.03
CA THR A 377 -12.28 -17.84 -1.46
C THR A 377 -11.76 -16.44 -1.12
N LEU A 378 -12.35 -15.40 -1.71
CA LEU A 378 -11.90 -14.01 -1.50
C LEU A 378 -12.99 -13.15 -0.88
N ALA A 379 -12.55 -12.16 -0.10
CA ALA A 379 -13.33 -10.98 0.25
C ALA A 379 -12.66 -9.74 -0.33
N ALA A 380 -13.45 -8.74 -0.71
CA ALA A 380 -12.96 -7.57 -1.43
C ALA A 380 -13.70 -6.28 -1.07
N LYS A 381 -13.05 -5.15 -1.36
CA LYS A 381 -13.69 -3.85 -1.49
C LYS A 381 -13.09 -3.07 -2.66
N THR A 382 -13.94 -2.58 -3.55
CA THR A 382 -13.55 -1.65 -4.62
C THR A 382 -13.64 -0.20 -4.16
N GLY A 383 -12.90 0.69 -4.83
CA GLY A 383 -13.01 2.14 -4.68
C GLY A 383 -12.71 2.86 -5.99
N THR A 384 -13.38 3.99 -6.19
CA THR A 384 -13.17 4.86 -7.34
C THR A 384 -13.12 6.29 -6.82
N ALA A 385 -11.97 6.94 -6.95
CA ALA A 385 -11.78 8.33 -6.55
C ALA A 385 -11.72 9.23 -7.78
N GLU A 386 -12.45 10.34 -7.72
CA GLU A 386 -12.42 11.37 -8.75
C GLU A 386 -11.09 12.13 -8.71
N THR A 387 -10.51 12.42 -9.89
CA THR A 387 -9.24 13.15 -9.99
C THR A 387 -9.45 14.67 -10.12
N GLY A 388 -10.70 15.10 -10.29
CA GLY A 388 -11.05 16.50 -10.61
C GLY A 388 -10.66 16.93 -12.03
N THR A 389 -10.15 16.02 -12.88
CA THR A 389 -9.73 16.33 -14.24
C THR A 389 -10.29 15.33 -15.26
N GLY A 390 -11.11 15.83 -16.18
CA GLY A 390 -11.77 15.01 -17.21
C GLY A 390 -12.61 13.86 -16.63
N ASN A 391 -12.85 12.83 -17.45
CA ASN A 391 -13.49 11.58 -17.02
C ASN A 391 -12.42 10.54 -16.63
N THR A 392 -11.56 10.89 -15.67
CA THR A 392 -10.50 9.98 -15.19
C THR A 392 -10.63 9.74 -13.69
N TYR A 393 -10.23 8.54 -13.26
CA TYR A 393 -10.40 8.09 -11.89
C TYR A 393 -9.15 7.38 -11.38
N HIS A 394 -8.92 7.46 -10.07
CA HIS A 394 -8.08 6.49 -9.39
C HIS A 394 -8.93 5.28 -9.00
N ASN A 395 -8.59 4.11 -9.55
CA ASN A 395 -9.29 2.87 -9.26
C ASN A 395 -8.54 2.06 -8.22
N TRP A 396 -9.27 1.63 -7.20
CA TRP A 396 -8.81 0.83 -6.08
C TRP A 396 -9.50 -0.52 -6.07
N ILE A 397 -8.77 -1.55 -5.70
CA ILE A 397 -9.34 -2.75 -5.10
C ILE A 397 -8.42 -3.23 -4.00
N VAL A 398 -9.03 -3.67 -2.90
CA VAL A 398 -8.33 -4.37 -1.82
C VAL A 398 -9.04 -5.70 -1.59
N VAL A 399 -8.26 -6.76 -1.49
CA VAL A 399 -8.75 -8.13 -1.35
C VAL A 399 -7.97 -8.87 -0.27
N TYR A 400 -8.58 -9.87 0.35
CA TYR A 400 -7.86 -10.85 1.16
C TYR A 400 -8.43 -12.25 0.95
N GLY A 401 -7.59 -13.26 1.16
CA GLY A 401 -7.93 -14.67 0.98
C GLY A 401 -6.91 -15.61 1.64
N PRO A 402 -7.22 -16.92 1.73
CA PRO A 402 -8.57 -17.48 1.73
C PRO A 402 -9.47 -16.78 2.77
N TYR A 403 -10.75 -16.59 2.48
CA TYR A 403 -11.65 -15.80 3.33
C TYR A 403 -11.71 -16.32 4.78
N GLU A 404 -11.69 -17.65 4.92
CA GLU A 404 -11.85 -18.34 6.19
C GLU A 404 -10.58 -18.30 7.05
N ASP A 405 -9.40 -18.29 6.41
CA ASP A 405 -8.11 -18.20 7.09
C ASP A 405 -7.10 -17.37 6.27
N PRO A 406 -7.18 -16.03 6.33
CA PRO A 406 -6.42 -15.19 5.40
C PRO A 406 -4.91 -15.31 5.59
N ASP A 407 -4.20 -15.61 4.51
CA ASP A 407 -2.74 -15.65 4.43
C ASP A 407 -2.18 -14.63 3.42
N ILE A 408 -3.05 -14.07 2.57
CA ILE A 408 -2.73 -13.01 1.63
C ILE A 408 -3.75 -11.88 1.72
N ALA A 409 -3.25 -10.65 1.73
CA ALA A 409 -3.99 -9.44 1.48
C ALA A 409 -3.29 -8.69 0.34
N MET A 410 -4.05 -8.18 -0.62
CA MET A 410 -3.53 -7.51 -1.80
C MET A 410 -4.31 -6.22 -2.03
N ILE A 411 -3.59 -5.15 -2.38
CA ILE A 411 -4.18 -3.90 -2.85
C ILE A 411 -3.65 -3.59 -4.26
N VAL A 412 -4.53 -3.06 -5.11
CA VAL A 412 -4.18 -2.51 -6.42
C VAL A 412 -4.72 -1.10 -6.52
N LEU A 413 -3.85 -0.19 -6.93
CA LEU A 413 -4.16 1.17 -7.33
C LEU A 413 -3.80 1.37 -8.80
N MET A 414 -4.71 1.94 -9.59
CA MET A 414 -4.45 2.43 -10.94
C MET A 414 -4.81 3.91 -11.04
N GLU A 415 -3.88 4.75 -11.52
CA GLU A 415 -4.06 6.20 -11.60
C GLU A 415 -4.61 6.66 -12.95
N ASN A 416 -5.54 7.62 -12.91
CA ASN A 416 -6.01 8.39 -14.06
C ASN A 416 -6.55 7.52 -15.22
N VAL A 417 -7.27 6.46 -14.87
CA VAL A 417 -7.89 5.56 -15.86
C VAL A 417 -9.30 6.05 -16.21
N SER A 418 -9.69 5.91 -17.48
CA SER A 418 -10.96 6.42 -18.01
C SER A 418 -12.17 5.50 -17.82
N SER A 419 -11.95 4.26 -17.36
CA SER A 419 -13.00 3.27 -17.13
C SER A 419 -13.26 3.06 -15.64
N PHE A 420 -14.54 2.91 -15.30
CA PHE A 420 -15.02 2.69 -13.95
C PHE A 420 -14.95 1.23 -13.48
N SER A 421 -14.80 0.24 -14.37
CA SER A 421 -15.05 -1.15 -13.96
C SER A 421 -14.04 -2.16 -14.48
N GLY A 422 -13.70 -3.12 -13.62
CA GLY A 422 -13.03 -4.38 -13.96
C GLY A 422 -11.51 -4.34 -14.09
N ILE A 423 -10.88 -3.17 -14.28
CA ILE A 423 -9.41 -3.08 -14.52
C ILE A 423 -8.61 -3.65 -13.35
N THR A 424 -8.89 -3.18 -12.13
CA THR A 424 -8.18 -3.65 -10.93
C THR A 424 -8.52 -5.11 -10.61
N GLN A 425 -9.72 -5.57 -10.96
CA GLN A 425 -10.11 -6.99 -10.83
C GLN A 425 -9.33 -7.89 -11.79
N LYS A 426 -9.05 -7.43 -13.02
CA LYS A 426 -8.17 -8.14 -13.97
C LYS A 426 -6.78 -8.33 -13.38
N VAL A 427 -6.20 -7.28 -12.80
CA VAL A 427 -4.89 -7.35 -12.11
C VAL A 427 -4.93 -8.38 -10.98
N VAL A 428 -5.92 -8.31 -10.08
CA VAL A 428 -6.08 -9.28 -8.99
C VAL A 428 -6.19 -10.71 -9.51
N ARG A 429 -6.99 -10.94 -10.56
CA ARG A 429 -7.16 -12.28 -11.14
C ARG A 429 -5.86 -12.83 -11.69
N GLU A 430 -5.10 -12.04 -12.45
CA GLU A 430 -3.86 -12.51 -13.05
C GLU A 430 -2.78 -12.80 -12.00
N VAL A 431 -2.63 -11.93 -10.99
CA VAL A 431 -1.63 -12.10 -9.93
C VAL A 431 -1.99 -13.24 -8.99
N LEU A 432 -3.24 -13.32 -8.52
CA LEU A 432 -3.65 -14.39 -7.60
C LEU A 432 -3.77 -15.74 -8.30
N SER A 433 -4.15 -15.79 -9.59
CA SER A 433 -4.11 -17.05 -10.34
C SER A 433 -2.69 -17.62 -10.38
N TYR A 434 -1.69 -16.75 -10.60
CA TYR A 434 -0.28 -17.16 -10.58
C TYR A 434 0.15 -17.67 -9.19
N HIS A 435 -0.15 -16.91 -8.13
CA HIS A 435 0.22 -17.28 -6.76
C HIS A 435 -0.36 -18.62 -6.32
N TYR A 436 -1.66 -18.86 -6.58
CA TYR A 436 -2.33 -20.09 -6.16
C TYR A 436 -2.09 -21.26 -7.11
N GLN A 437 -1.71 -21.04 -8.38
CA GLN A 437 -1.26 -22.13 -9.26
C GLN A 437 0.12 -22.64 -8.84
N GLU A 438 1.10 -21.76 -8.58
CA GLU A 438 2.43 -22.18 -8.11
C GLU A 438 2.37 -22.92 -6.76
N SER A 439 1.44 -22.53 -5.89
CA SER A 439 1.29 -23.18 -4.58
C SER A 439 0.86 -24.65 -4.72
N VAL A 440 -0.06 -24.93 -5.66
CA VAL A 440 -0.50 -26.30 -5.97
C VAL A 440 0.65 -27.14 -6.53
N ASP A 441 1.46 -26.59 -7.44
CA ASP A 441 2.59 -27.32 -8.01
C ASP A 441 3.69 -27.63 -6.96
N LYS A 442 3.95 -26.71 -6.00
CA LYS A 442 4.91 -26.93 -4.90
C LYS A 442 4.44 -27.99 -3.88
N ASP A 443 3.13 -28.15 -3.69
CA ASP A 443 2.56 -29.17 -2.81
C ASP A 443 2.58 -30.58 -3.46
N PHE A 444 2.71 -30.67 -4.79
CA PHE A 444 2.87 -31.95 -5.51
C PHE A 444 4.32 -32.44 -5.58
N ASP A 445 5.30 -31.53 -5.47
CA ASP A 445 6.73 -31.83 -5.55
C ASP A 445 7.39 -32.13 -4.17
N ASN A 446 6.63 -32.03 -3.07
CA ASN A 446 7.01 -32.47 -1.71
C ASN A 446 6.28 -33.76 -1.32
#